data_AF-A0A136KR38-F1
#
_entry.id   AF-A0A136KR38-F1
#
_cell.length_a   1.000
_cell.length_b   1.000
_cell.length_c   1.000
_cell.angle_alpha   90.00
_cell.angle_beta   90.00
_cell.angle_gamma   90.00
#
_symmetry.space_group_name_H-M   'P 1'
#
loop_
_entity.id
_entity.type
_entity.pdbx_description
1 polymer ?
#
loop_
_entity_poly.entity_id
_entity_poly.type
_entity_poly.pdbx_seq_one_letter_code
_entity_poly.pdbx_strand_id
1 'polypeptide(L)' 'HWAEDWIEQLALEGITSGCGGGNYCPNSPATRDQMAVFLVNALGLP' A
#
# COMPACT_ATOMS: atom_id res chain seq x y z
N HIS A 1 -5.16 -7.00 12.23
CA HIS A 1 -4.47 -5.71 12.51
C HIS A 1 -5.52 -4.60 12.44
N TRP A 2 -5.45 -3.49 13.18
CA TRP A 2 -6.54 -2.48 13.15
C TRP A 2 -6.75 -1.87 11.75
N ALA A 3 -5.70 -1.87 10.91
CA ALA A 3 -5.73 -1.39 9.53
C ALA A 3 -6.00 -2.49 8.48
N GLU A 4 -6.34 -3.71 8.88
CA GLU A 4 -6.47 -4.88 7.99
C GLU A 4 -7.47 -4.66 6.86
N ASP A 5 -8.70 -4.26 7.19
CA ASP A 5 -9.73 -3.96 6.19
C ASP A 5 -9.25 -2.92 5.16
N TRP A 6 -8.54 -1.89 5.63
CA TRP A 6 -8.01 -0.84 4.75
C TRP A 6 -6.87 -1.35 3.87
N ILE A 7 -6.00 -2.20 4.40
CA ILE A 7 -4.89 -2.81 3.65
C ILE A 7 -5.43 -3.69 2.53
N GLU A 8 -6.48 -4.47 2.81
CA GLU A 8 -7.13 -5.30 1.79
C GLU A 8 -7.72 -4.46 0.67
N GLN A 9 -8.42 -3.37 0.99
CA GLN A 9 -8.95 -2.46 -0.03
C GLN A 9 -7.82 -1.83 -0.87
N LEU A 10 -6.76 -1.34 -0.23
CA LEU A 10 -5.61 -0.77 -0.95
C LEU A 10 -4.93 -1.81 -1.87
N ALA A 11 -4.90 -3.08 -1.47
CA ALA A 11 -4.36 -4.15 -2.30
C ALA A 11 -5.30 -4.48 -3.48
N LEU A 12 -6.61 -4.52 -3.26
CA LEU A 12 -7.63 -4.74 -4.29
C LEU A 12 -7.65 -3.63 -5.35
N GLU A 13 -7.44 -2.38 -4.93
CA GLU A 13 -7.33 -1.22 -5.81
C GLU A 13 -5.96 -1.12 -6.51
N GLY A 14 -5.02 -2.02 -6.18
CA GLY A 14 -3.67 -2.01 -6.75
C GLY A 14 -2.80 -0.85 -6.24
N ILE A 15 -3.20 -0.18 -5.16
CA ILE A 15 -2.47 0.95 -4.59
C ILE A 15 -1.20 0.46 -3.91
N THR A 16 -1.24 -0.69 -3.25
CA THR A 16 -0.09 -1.30 -2.57
C THR A 16 0.17 -2.74 -3.02
N SER A 17 1.45 -3.10 -3.14
CA SER A 17 1.93 -4.47 -3.39
C SER A 17 2.52 -5.14 -2.13
N GLY A 18 2.45 -4.45 -0.98
CA GLY A 18 2.99 -4.92 0.28
C GLY A 18 4.52 -4.87 0.37
N CYS A 19 5.08 -5.63 1.31
CA CYS A 19 6.52 -5.69 1.57
C CYS A 19 7.23 -6.84 0.83
N GLY A 20 6.53 -7.54 -0.05
CA GLY A 20 7.05 -8.66 -0.84
C GLY A 20 6.50 -10.03 -0.41
N GLY A 21 6.64 -11.02 -1.28
CA GLY A 21 6.18 -12.40 -1.04
C GLY A 21 4.66 -12.54 -0.85
N GLY A 22 3.87 -11.57 -1.33
CA GLY A 22 2.41 -11.54 -1.16
C GLY A 22 1.96 -11.05 0.22
N ASN A 23 2.87 -10.54 1.06
CA ASN A 23 2.55 -10.07 2.40
C ASN A 23 2.56 -8.55 2.50
N TYR A 24 1.73 -8.01 3.39
CA TYR A 24 1.78 -6.63 3.82
C TYR A 24 2.40 -6.55 5.23
N CYS A 25 3.34 -5.61 5.44
CA CYS A 25 4.03 -5.42 6.71
C CYS A 25 3.50 -4.17 7.42
N PRO A 26 2.40 -4.25 8.19
CA PRO A 26 1.71 -3.06 8.69
C PRO A 26 2.47 -2.31 9.80
N ASN A 27 3.41 -2.99 10.48
CA ASN A 27 4.25 -2.40 11.51
C ASN A 27 5.55 -1.79 10.93
N SER A 28 5.83 -2.02 9.64
CA SER A 28 6.98 -1.42 8.98
C SER A 28 6.63 0.00 8.54
N PRO A 29 7.48 1.00 8.83
CA PRO A 29 7.22 2.36 8.39
C PRO A 29 7.28 2.44 6.86
N ALA A 30 6.27 3.08 6.27
CA ALA A 30 6.31 3.43 4.86
C ALA A 30 7.35 4.53 4.63
N THR A 31 8.24 4.30 3.67
CA THR A 31 9.21 5.30 3.23
C THR A 31 8.55 6.37 2.36
N ARG A 32 9.23 7.50 2.14
CA ARG A 32 8.69 8.60 1.34
C ARG A 32 8.46 8.21 -0.12
N ASP A 33 9.34 7.39 -0.67
CA ASP A 33 9.23 6.81 -2.00
C ASP A 33 8.05 5.84 -2.11
N GLN A 34 7.83 4.97 -1.11
CA GLN A 34 6.66 4.11 -1.07
C GLN A 34 5.35 4.90 -0.99
N MET A 35 5.30 5.97 -0.18
CA MET A 35 4.13 6.84 -0.11
C MET A 35 3.86 7.56 -1.45
N ALA A 36 4.91 7.97 -2.17
CA ALA A 36 4.73 8.57 -3.48
C ALA A 36 4.07 7.60 -4.48
N VAL A 37 4.46 6.33 -4.46
CA VAL A 37 3.82 5.28 -5.28
C VAL A 37 2.34 5.11 -4.89
N PHE A 38 2.01 5.12 -3.61
CA PHE A 38 0.61 5.03 -3.17
C PHE A 38 -0.22 6.19 -3.71
N LEU A 39 0.31 7.42 -3.68
CA LEU A 39 -0.37 8.59 -4.20
C LEU A 39 -0.53 8.53 -5.72
N VAL A 40 0.49 8.10 -6.46
CA VAL A 40 0.43 7.93 -7.92
C VAL A 40 -0.65 6.91 -8.29
N ASN A 41 -0.67 5.76 -7.63
CA ASN A 41 -1.64 4.70 -7.92
C ASN A 41 -3.06 5.10 -7.49
N ALA A 42 -3.23 5.69 -6.31
CA ALA A 42 -4.54 6.09 -5.79
C ALA A 42 -5.19 7.20 -6.60
N LEU A 43 -4.40 8.13 -7.14
CA LEU A 43 -4.90 9.26 -7.93
C LEU A 43 -4.86 9.00 -9.45
N GLY A 44 -4.34 7.86 -9.88
CA GLY A 44 -4.21 7.51 -11.31
C GLY A 44 -3.32 8.49 -12.07
N LEU A 45 -2.21 8.93 -11.46
CA LEU A 45 -1.31 9.90 -12.07
C LEU A 45 -0.45 9.23 -13.16
N PRO A 46 -0.22 9.92 -14.30
CA PRO A 46 0.62 9.42 -15.39
C PRO A 46 2.11 9.40 -15.06
#